data_AF-A0A1I8BDV7-F1
#
_entry.id   AF-A0A1I8BDV7-F1
#
_cell.length_a   1.000
_cell.length_b   1.000
_cell.length_c   1.000
_cell.angle_alpha   90.00
_cell.angle_beta   90.00
_cell.angle_gamma   90.00
#
_symmetry.space_group_name_H-M   'P 1'
#
loop_
_entity.id
_entity.type
_entity.pdbx_description
1 polymer ?
#
loop_
_entity_poly.entity_id
_entity_poly.type
_entity_poly.pdbx_seq_one_letter_code
_entity_poly.pdbx_strand_id
1 'polypeptide(L)'
;MTLIVVKINEQKCRAIIATNFTHSFCGSKLIKNMGIMAQQLINSPKVTTSDGTPIEFIGEVEVFIEIGPWKSNGMIPLLVAWDCPADMLIGNDLINVRGN
;
A
#
# COMPACT_ATOMS: atom_id res chain seq x y z
N MET A 1 -12.91 -11.80 -1.58
CA MET A 1 -11.64 -11.07 -1.49
C MET A 1 -10.52 -12.09 -1.56
N THR A 2 -9.54 -11.88 -2.45
CA THR A 2 -8.41 -12.80 -2.62
C THR A 2 -7.21 -12.25 -1.88
N LEU A 3 -6.66 -13.06 -0.98
CA LEU A 3 -5.42 -12.78 -0.25
C LEU A 3 -4.24 -13.27 -1.07
N ILE A 4 -3.26 -12.41 -1.30
CA ILE A 4 -2.01 -12.74 -1.98
C ILE A 4 -0.82 -12.40 -1.09
N VAL A 5 0.31 -13.06 -1.35
CA VAL A 5 1.57 -12.74 -0.70
C VAL A 5 2.32 -11.76 -1.58
N VAL A 6 2.71 -10.64 -0.97
CA VAL A 6 3.50 -9.57 -1.59
C VAL A 6 4.79 -9.44 -0.81
N LYS A 7 5.89 -9.18 -1.51
CA LYS A 7 7.14 -8.78 -0.87
C LYS A 7 7.22 -7.26 -0.92
N ILE A 8 7.35 -6.61 0.22
CA ILE A 8 7.66 -5.18 0.32
C ILE A 8 9.07 -5.08 0.91
N ASN A 9 10.00 -4.54 0.13
CA ASN A 9 11.43 -4.63 0.37
C ASN A 9 11.84 -6.10 0.63
N GLU A 10 12.33 -6.42 1.83
CA GLU A 10 12.70 -7.78 2.22
C GLU A 10 11.62 -8.53 3.02
N GLN A 11 10.48 -7.89 3.34
CA GLN A 11 9.41 -8.49 4.13
C GLN A 11 8.27 -9.03 3.28
N LYS A 12 7.80 -10.23 3.61
CA LYS A 12 6.59 -10.81 3.01
C LYS A 12 5.39 -10.43 3.86
N CYS A 13 4.36 -9.88 3.22
CA CYS A 13 3.12 -9.49 3.88
C CYS A 13 1.90 -9.99 3.11
N ARG A 14 0.76 -9.98 3.80
CA ARG A 14 -0.52 -10.37 3.22
C ARG A 14 -1.21 -9.13 2.64
N ALA A 15 -1.44 -9.15 1.34
CA ALA A 15 -2.15 -8.09 0.65
C ALA A 15 -3.53 -8.57 0.15
N ILE A 16 -4.48 -7.64 0.12
CA ILE A 16 -5.77 -7.84 -0.56
C ILE A 16 -5.76 -7.00 -1.83
N ILE A 17 -6.08 -7.63 -2.96
CA ILE A 17 -6.35 -6.91 -4.20
C ILE A 17 -7.72 -6.25 -4.08
N ALA A 18 -7.75 -4.92 -4.09
CA ALA A 18 -8.92 -4.09 -3.87
C ALA A 18 -9.13 -3.19 -5.10
N THR A 19 -9.65 -3.76 -6.19
CA THR A 19 -9.86 -3.07 -7.47
C THR A 19 -10.85 -1.90 -7.41
N ASN A 20 -11.63 -1.80 -6.33
CA ASN A 20 -12.51 -0.68 -6.04
C ASN A 20 -11.80 0.51 -5.37
N PHE A 21 -10.53 0.36 -5.00
CA PHE A 21 -9.71 1.44 -4.45
C PHE A 21 -8.82 2.05 -5.54
N THR A 22 -8.78 3.39 -5.57
CA THR A 22 -7.90 4.13 -6.47
C THR A 22 -6.44 4.00 -6.06
N HIS A 23 -6.17 4.02 -4.75
CA HIS A 23 -4.81 4.06 -4.20
C HIS A 23 -4.47 2.80 -3.41
N SER A 24 -3.23 2.34 -3.55
CA SER A 24 -2.63 1.31 -2.74
C SER A 24 -2.09 1.90 -1.44
N PHE A 25 -2.26 1.18 -0.34
CA PHE A 25 -1.75 1.61 0.95
C PHE A 25 -1.46 0.42 1.86
N CYS A 26 -0.68 0.66 2.91
CA CYS A 26 -0.37 -0.34 3.93
C CYS A 26 -0.70 0.18 5.33
N GLY A 27 -0.80 -0.76 6.28
CA GLY A 27 -0.97 -0.41 7.67
C GLY A 27 0.33 0.08 8.29
N SER A 28 0.22 1.09 9.17
CA SER A 28 1.33 1.66 9.95
C SER A 28 2.19 0.62 10.68
N LYS A 29 1.57 -0.45 11.16
CA LYS A 29 2.24 -1.58 11.83
C LYS A 29 3.27 -2.27 10.93
N LEU A 30 2.96 -2.41 9.64
CA LEU A 30 3.86 -3.06 8.68
C LEU A 30 5.14 -2.23 8.50
N ILE A 31 5.00 -0.92 8.33
CA ILE A 31 6.14 0.00 8.17
C ILE A 31 6.97 0.08 9.46
N LYS A 32 6.31 0.10 10.62
CA LYS A 32 6.98 0.05 11.93
C LYS A 32 7.81 -1.23 12.10
N ASN A 33 7.30 -2.38 11.66
CA ASN A 33 8.02 -3.66 11.72
C ASN A 33 9.24 -3.70 10.77
N MET A 34 9.25 -2.89 9.71
CA MET A 34 10.41 -2.73 8.83
C MET A 34 11.43 -1.71 9.36
N GLY A 35 11.11 -0.96 10.43
CA GLY A 35 11.98 0.08 10.96
C GLY A 35 12.10 1.31 10.04
N ILE A 36 11.10 1.53 9.17
CA ILE A 36 11.10 2.66 8.22
C ILE A 36 10.25 3.80 8.79
N MET A 37 10.65 5.04 8.53
CA MET A 37 9.86 6.22 8.90
C MET A 37 9.05 6.70 7.69
N ALA A 38 7.74 6.89 7.88
CA ALA A 38 6.88 7.49 6.88
C ALA A 38 7.15 9.00 6.79
N GLN A 39 7.22 9.52 5.57
CA GLN A 39 7.32 10.95 5.30
C GLN A 39 5.92 11.57 5.39
N GLN A 40 5.85 12.80 5.91
CA GLN A 40 4.58 13.50 6.04
C GLN A 40 4.04 13.88 4.66
N LEU A 41 2.76 13.59 4.42
CA LEU A 41 2.08 13.97 3.18
C LEU A 41 1.83 15.48 3.15
N ILE A 42 2.28 16.14 2.08
CA ILE A 42 1.92 17.55 1.80
C ILE A 42 0.42 17.65 1.47
N ASN A 43 -0.11 16.68 0.73
CA ASN A 43 -1.52 16.56 0.38
C ASN A 43 -1.98 15.12 0.63
N SER A 44 -2.74 14.89 1.69
CA SER A 44 -3.29 13.56 1.98
C SER A 44 -4.50 13.27 1.07
N PRO A 45 -4.52 12.14 0.34
CA PRO A 45 -5.64 11.80 -0.52
C PRO A 45 -6.90 11.51 0.30
N LYS A 46 -8.04 12.01 -0.17
CA LYS A 46 -9.34 11.75 0.46
C LYS A 46 -9.88 10.42 -0.06
N VAL A 47 -9.67 9.36 0.72
CA VAL A 47 -10.18 8.02 0.43
C VAL A 47 -11.24 7.65 1.46
N THR A 48 -12.36 7.10 0.99
CA THR A 48 -13.43 6.57 1.83
C THR A 48 -13.66 5.11 1.50
N THR A 49 -13.94 4.31 2.52
CA THR A 49 -14.43 2.94 2.36
C THR A 49 -15.85 2.94 1.75
N SER A 50 -16.34 1.74 1.38
CA SER A 50 -17.67 1.58 0.79
C SER A 50 -18.82 1.99 1.72
N ASP A 51 -18.61 1.99 3.04
CA ASP A 51 -19.59 2.44 4.04
C ASP A 51 -19.47 3.93 4.38
N GLY A 52 -18.58 4.67 3.71
CA GLY A 52 -18.38 6.10 3.89
C GLY A 52 -17.37 6.47 4.98
N THR A 53 -16.74 5.50 5.64
CA THR A 53 -15.69 5.76 6.63
C THR A 53 -14.45 6.35 5.96
N PRO A 54 -13.95 7.53 6.39
CA PRO A 54 -12.73 8.10 5.85
C PRO A 54 -11.51 7.29 6.30
N ILE A 55 -10.54 7.15 5.40
CA ILE A 55 -9.24 6.53 5.70
C ILE A 55 -8.24 7.64 6.00
N GLU A 56 -7.63 7.57 7.18
CA GLU A 56 -6.60 8.52 7.61
C GLU A 56 -5.20 7.99 7.29
N PHE A 57 -4.49 8.73 6.43
CA PHE A 57 -3.09 8.46 6.09
C PHE A 57 -2.15 9.28 6.96
N ILE A 58 -1.16 8.59 7.53
CA ILE A 58 -0.09 9.15 8.37
C ILE A 58 1.00 9.77 7.50
N GLY A 59 1.23 9.19 6.32
CA GLY A 59 2.34 9.55 5.47
C GLY A 59 2.46 8.64 4.26
N GLU A 60 3.61 8.75 3.60
CA GLU A 60 4.03 7.88 2.51
C GLU A 60 5.44 7.35 2.73
N VAL A 61 5.76 6.24 2.08
CA VAL A 61 7.08 5.62 2.14
C VAL A 61 7.45 5.08 0.76
N GLU A 62 8.70 5.27 0.36
CA GLU A 62 9.24 4.68 -0.86
C GLU A 62 9.67 3.23 -0.60
N VAL A 63 9.12 2.29 -1.38
CA VAL A 63 9.37 0.85 -1.19
C VAL A 63 9.57 0.12 -2.51
N PHE A 64 10.32 -0.97 -2.48
CA PHE A 64 10.29 -1.99 -3.54
C PHE A 64 9.13 -2.95 -3.31
N ILE A 65 8.43 -3.33 -4.38
CA ILE A 65 7.29 -4.24 -4.31
C ILE A 65 7.50 -5.40 -5.28
N GLU A 66 7.32 -6.63 -4.81
CA GLU A 66 7.26 -7.84 -5.64
C GLU A 66 5.91 -8.54 -5.45
N ILE A 67 5.22 -8.81 -6.56
CA ILE A 67 3.91 -9.49 -6.60
C ILE A 67 4.04 -10.70 -7.53
N GLY A 68 4.22 -11.89 -6.94
CA GLY A 68 4.47 -13.10 -7.72
C GLY A 68 5.72 -12.94 -8.61
N PRO A 69 5.61 -13.09 -9.94
CA PRO A 69 6.74 -12.88 -10.86
C PRO A 69 7.03 -11.41 -11.18
N TRP A 70 6.11 -10.49 -10.85
CA TRP A 70 6.27 -9.07 -11.12
C TRP A 70 7.09 -8.39 -10.03
N LYS A 71 7.96 -7.47 -10.43
CA LYS A 71 8.80 -6.65 -9.55
C LYS A 71 8.71 -5.20 -9.97
N SER A 72 8.69 -4.28 -9.01
CA SER A 72 8.74 -2.85 -9.30
C SER A 72 10.09 -2.45 -9.93
N ASN A 73 10.05 -1.63 -10.97
CA ASN A 73 11.24 -1.11 -11.67
C ASN A 73 11.82 0.13 -10.94
N GLY A 74 11.94 0.03 -9.62
CA GLY A 74 12.30 1.14 -8.73
C GLY A 74 11.49 1.15 -7.44
N MET A 75 11.75 2.16 -6.62
CA MET A 75 10.91 2.42 -5.46
C MET A 75 9.60 3.07 -5.90
N ILE A 76 8.49 2.65 -5.28
CA ILE A 76 7.15 3.18 -5.52
C ILE A 76 6.69 3.85 -4.22
N PRO A 77 6.08 5.05 -4.28
CA PRO A 77 5.45 5.64 -3.11
C PRO A 77 4.25 4.80 -2.67
N LEU A 78 4.23 4.39 -1.41
CA LEU A 78 3.15 3.65 -0.79
C LEU A 78 2.58 4.46 0.36
N LEU A 79 1.27 4.71 0.33
CA LEU A 79 0.57 5.39 1.41
C LEU A 79 0.55 4.52 2.67
N VAL A 80 0.62 5.17 3.83
CA VAL A 80 0.61 4.51 5.14
C VAL A 80 -0.62 4.99 5.91
N ALA A 81 -1.54 4.07 6.19
CA ALA A 81 -2.75 4.35 6.97
C ALA A 81 -2.58 3.92 8.43
N TRP A 82 -3.33 4.55 9.35
CA TRP A 82 -3.41 4.09 10.74
C TRP A 82 -3.95 2.66 10.80
N ASP A 83 -5.11 2.46 10.18
CA ASP A 83 -5.80 1.19 10.10
C ASP A 83 -5.87 0.69 8.66
N CYS A 84 -5.54 -0.59 8.49
CA CYS A 84 -5.65 -1.30 7.23
C CYS A 84 -6.22 -2.70 7.53
N PRO A 85 -7.26 -3.15 6.80
CA PRO A 85 -7.89 -4.46 7.06
C PRO A 85 -6.99 -5.66 6.73
N ALA A 86 -5.85 -5.42 6.07
CA ALA A 86 -4.77 -6.37 5.85
C ALA A 86 -3.42 -5.66 6.09
N ASP A 87 -2.29 -6.34 5.88
CA ASP A 87 -1.00 -5.65 5.94
C ASP A 87 -0.91 -4.59 4.82
N MET A 88 -1.52 -4.88 3.66
CA MET A 88 -1.57 -3.99 2.49
C MET A 88 -2.89 -4.15 1.70
N LEU A 89 -3.39 -3.05 1.14
CA LEU A 89 -4.38 -3.04 0.07
C LEU A 89 -3.70 -2.62 -1.24
N ILE A 90 -3.94 -3.38 -2.30
CA ILE A 90 -3.49 -3.08 -3.65
C ILE A 90 -4.66 -2.48 -4.42
N GLY A 91 -4.58 -1.19 -4.69
CA GLY A 91 -5.51 -0.43 -5.51
C GLY A 91 -5.15 -0.44 -7.00
N ASN A 92 -5.95 0.30 -7.77
CA ASN A 92 -5.80 0.40 -9.22
C ASN A 92 -4.52 1.08 -9.68
N ASP A 93 -3.93 1.93 -8.84
CA ASP A 93 -2.64 2.55 -9.10
C ASP A 93 -1.55 1.50 -9.36
N LEU A 94 -1.39 0.50 -8.47
CA LEU A 94 -0.41 -0.57 -8.63
C LEU A 94 -0.80 -1.61 -9.69
N ILE A 95 -2.10 -1.91 -9.83
CA ILE A 95 -2.58 -2.88 -10.82
C ILE A 95 -2.34 -2.38 -12.25
N ASN A 96 -2.52 -1.08 -12.48
CA ASN A 96 -2.43 -0.48 -13.81
C ASN A 96 -1.09 0.21 -14.08
N VAL A 97 -0.07 0.07 -13.20
CA VAL A 97 1.30 0.49 -13.54
C VAL A 97 1.74 -0.34 -14.74
N ARG A 98 1.68 0.27 -15.93
CA ARG A 98 2.32 -0.28 -17.11
C ARG A 98 3.82 -0.28 -16.83
N GLY A 99 4.41 -1.46 -16.75
CA GLY A 99 5.85 -1.60 -16.65
C GLY A 99 6.51 -0.81 -17.77
N ASN A 100 7.18 0.27 -17.40
CA ASN A 100 8.18 0.92 -18.25
C ASN A 100 9.53 0.28 -17.94
#